data_AF-A0A962QSE1-F1
#
_entry.id   AF-A0A962QSE1-F1
#
_cell.length_a   1.000
_cell.length_b   1.000
_cell.length_c   1.000
_cell.angle_alpha   90.00
_cell.angle_beta   90.00
_cell.angle_gamma   90.00
#
_symmetry.space_group_name_H-M   'P 1'
#
loop_
_entity.id
_entity.type
_entity.pdbx_description
1 polymer ?
#
loop_
_entity_poly.entity_id
_entity_poly.type
_entity_poly.pdbx_seq_one_letter_code
_entity_poly.pdbx_strand_id
1 'polypeptide(L)'
;LAARAGHWKCEMRIDSALYESSAAAMLSWIKGLEDAPECLLLTGHEPTWSDLAGRLVGKALIRVPTGAMLRIDLEIETWQQIEFGVGELRWLLPPKMVCSGKNGK
;
A
#
# COMPACT_ATOMS: atom_id res chain seq x y z
N LEU A 1 14.31 1.72 -10.00
CA LEU A 1 13.03 1.83 -9.27
C LEU A 1 11.98 1.00 -9.97
N ALA A 2 11.12 0.30 -9.23
CA ALA A 2 10.10 -0.60 -9.79
C ALA A 2 9.22 0.08 -10.84
N ALA A 3 8.79 1.33 -10.59
CA ALA A 3 8.00 2.11 -11.55
C ALA A 3 8.70 2.30 -12.91
N ARG A 4 10.03 2.49 -12.93
CA ARG A 4 10.79 2.60 -14.19
C ARG A 4 10.89 1.26 -14.91
N ALA A 5 11.18 0.18 -14.17
CA ALA A 5 11.27 -1.17 -14.76
C ALA A 5 9.92 -1.68 -15.29
N GLY A 6 8.83 -1.32 -14.60
CA GLY A 6 7.45 -1.63 -15.00
C GLY A 6 6.85 -0.66 -16.02
N HIS A 7 7.58 0.39 -16.42
CA HIS A 7 7.11 1.44 -17.33
C HIS A 7 5.76 2.06 -16.90
N TRP A 8 5.56 2.23 -15.60
CA TRP A 8 4.30 2.77 -15.08
C TRP A 8 4.17 4.25 -15.40
N LYS A 9 3.07 4.63 -16.04
CA LYS A 9 2.70 6.02 -16.34
C LYS A 9 2.00 6.67 -15.15
N CYS A 10 2.56 6.54 -13.95
CA CYS A 10 2.04 7.16 -12.74
C CYS A 10 2.97 8.27 -12.27
N GLU A 11 2.41 9.32 -11.67
CA GLU A 11 3.21 10.30 -10.96
C GLU A 11 3.90 9.62 -9.76
N MET A 12 5.19 9.89 -9.59
CA MET A 12 5.97 9.36 -8.49
C MET A 12 6.39 10.49 -7.56
N ARG A 13 5.85 10.48 -6.35
CA ARG A 13 6.25 11.39 -5.27
C ARG A 13 7.15 10.64 -4.29
N ILE A 14 8.27 11.28 -3.94
CA ILE A 14 9.12 10.85 -2.83
C ILE A 14 8.86 11.83 -1.70
N ASP A 15 8.42 11.32 -0.56
CA ASP A 15 8.09 12.13 0.61
C ASP A 15 8.69 11.50 1.85
N SER A 16 9.46 12.28 2.61
CA SER A 16 10.07 11.84 3.87
C SER A 16 9.04 11.47 4.94
N ALA A 17 7.81 11.99 4.85
CA ALA A 17 6.71 11.61 5.74
C ALA A 17 6.29 10.14 5.61
N LEU A 18 6.68 9.47 4.51
CA LEU A 18 6.45 8.03 4.30
C LEU A 18 7.52 7.15 4.98
N TYR A 19 8.57 7.77 5.53
CA TYR A 19 9.67 7.07 6.20
C TYR A 19 9.42 7.03 7.71
N GLU A 20 9.47 5.83 8.30
CA GLU A 20 9.31 5.61 9.75
C GLU A 20 8.03 6.22 10.37
N SER A 21 6.96 6.35 9.59
CA SER A 21 5.70 6.90 10.06
C SER A 21 4.81 5.84 10.73
N SER A 22 3.95 6.26 11.65
CA SER A 22 2.91 5.39 12.19
C SER A 22 1.75 5.23 11.20
N ALA A 23 0.93 4.19 11.33
CA ALA A 23 -0.26 4.06 10.48
C ALA A 23 -1.23 5.26 10.61
N ALA A 24 -1.27 5.91 11.77
CA ALA A 24 -2.07 7.13 11.96
C ALA A 24 -1.52 8.31 11.16
N ALA A 25 -0.19 8.53 11.21
CA ALA A 25 0.46 9.55 10.39
C ALA A 25 0.27 9.28 8.89
N MET A 26 0.35 8.01 8.48
CA MET A 26 0.07 7.60 7.11
C MET A 26 -1.37 7.87 6.68
N LEU A 27 -2.36 7.57 7.53
CA LEU A 27 -3.75 7.90 7.24
C LEU A 27 -3.94 9.41 7.07
N SER A 28 -3.35 10.22 7.96
CA SER A 28 -3.38 11.69 7.84
C SER A 28 -2.71 12.19 6.57
N TRP A 29 -1.60 11.59 6.15
CA TRP A 29 -0.92 11.93 4.90
C TRP A 29 -1.81 11.63 3.68
N ILE A 30 -2.46 10.46 3.65
CA ILE A 30 -3.38 10.08 2.57
C ILE A 30 -4.56 11.05 2.48
N LYS A 31 -5.13 11.47 3.63
CA LYS A 31 -6.20 12.48 3.68
C LYS A 31 -5.80 13.84 3.11
N GLY A 32 -4.52 14.17 3.12
CA GLY A 32 -3.99 15.44 2.62
C GLY A 32 -3.81 15.51 1.11
N LEU A 33 -4.17 14.47 0.35
CA LEU A 33 -4.03 14.45 -1.10
C LEU A 33 -5.14 15.32 -1.75
N GLU A 34 -4.77 16.47 -2.31
CA GLU A 34 -5.69 17.42 -2.96
C GLU A 34 -6.07 17.04 -4.40
N ASP A 35 -5.09 16.62 -5.22
CA ASP A 35 -5.28 16.05 -6.57
C ASP A 35 -4.98 14.56 -6.53
N ALA A 36 -5.94 13.79 -6.04
CA ALA A 36 -5.69 12.42 -5.64
C ALA A 36 -6.03 11.40 -6.75
N PRO A 37 -5.17 10.41 -7.01
CA PRO A 37 -5.39 9.42 -8.06
C PRO A 37 -6.54 8.47 -7.69
N GLU A 38 -7.16 7.83 -8.69
CA GLU A 38 -8.11 6.72 -8.45
C GLU A 38 -7.46 5.53 -7.73
N CYS A 39 -6.15 5.34 -7.90
CA CYS A 39 -5.38 4.26 -7.29
C CYS A 39 -4.05 4.80 -6.75
N LEU A 40 -3.80 4.57 -5.46
CA LEU A 40 -2.59 4.99 -4.78
C LEU A 40 -1.71 3.77 -4.47
N LEU A 41 -0.49 3.76 -5.02
CA LEU A 41 0.52 2.78 -4.66
C LEU A 41 1.49 3.39 -3.65
N LEU A 42 1.57 2.79 -2.47
CA LEU A 42 2.48 3.19 -1.40
C LEU A 42 3.60 2.16 -1.23
N THR A 43 4.81 2.63 -0.98
CA THR A 43 5.99 1.79 -0.75
C THR A 43 6.80 2.30 0.42
N GLY A 44 7.31 1.42 1.27
CA GLY A 44 8.22 1.79 2.36
C GLY A 44 8.63 0.59 3.20
N HIS A 45 8.85 0.83 4.50
CA HIS A 45 9.38 -0.17 5.43
C HIS A 45 8.36 -0.66 6.47
N GLU A 46 8.56 -1.90 6.92
CA GLU A 46 7.90 -2.45 8.10
C GLU A 46 8.36 -1.73 9.38
N PRO A 47 7.51 -1.68 10.44
CA PRO A 47 6.21 -2.34 10.60
C PRO A 47 5.01 -1.53 10.09
N THR A 48 5.24 -0.33 9.56
CA THR A 48 4.20 0.64 9.21
C THR A 48 3.14 0.08 8.25
N TRP A 49 3.53 -0.72 7.25
CA TRP A 49 2.60 -1.22 6.24
C TRP A 49 1.73 -2.36 6.74
N SER A 50 2.29 -3.28 7.54
CA SER A 50 1.50 -4.27 8.27
C SER A 50 0.46 -3.61 9.19
N ASP A 51 0.87 -2.60 9.97
CA ASP A 51 -0.06 -1.88 10.86
C ASP A 51 -1.13 -1.12 10.06
N LEU A 52 -0.74 -0.37 9.03
CA LEU A 52 -1.66 0.39 8.18
C LEU A 52 -2.66 -0.53 7.49
N ALA A 53 -2.21 -1.60 6.85
CA ALA A 53 -3.07 -2.56 6.17
C ALA A 53 -4.06 -3.21 7.15
N GLY A 54 -3.57 -3.69 8.30
CA GLY A 54 -4.41 -4.30 9.33
C GLY A 54 -5.48 -3.35 9.86
N ARG A 55 -5.14 -2.08 10.04
CA ARG A 55 -6.09 -1.05 10.51
C ARG A 55 -7.07 -0.59 9.44
N LEU A 56 -6.65 -0.46 8.19
CA LEU A 56 -7.55 -0.11 7.08
C LEU A 56 -8.62 -1.18 6.86
N VAL A 57 -8.24 -2.47 6.96
CA VAL A 57 -9.17 -3.59 6.76
C VAL A 57 -10.07 -3.85 7.98
N GLY A 58 -9.68 -3.35 9.16
CA GLY A 58 -10.45 -3.49 10.40
C GLY A 58 -9.83 -4.49 11.36
N LYS A 59 -8.95 -3.98 12.26
CA LYS A 59 -8.26 -4.72 13.34
C LYS A 59 -7.73 -6.12 12.92
N ALA A 60 -7.34 -6.27 11.66
CA ALA A 60 -6.83 -7.53 11.13
C ALA A 60 -5.32 -7.64 11.39
N LEU A 61 -4.83 -8.85 11.68
CA LEU A 61 -3.40 -9.11 11.73
C LEU A 61 -2.90 -9.44 10.32
N ILE A 62 -2.43 -8.41 9.60
CA ILE A 62 -1.86 -8.55 8.25
C ILE A 62 -0.34 -8.41 8.36
N ARG A 63 0.39 -9.37 7.79
CA ARG A 63 1.85 -9.31 7.69
C ARG A 63 2.26 -9.01 6.24
N VAL A 64 3.00 -7.93 6.05
CA VAL A 64 3.52 -7.49 4.75
C VAL A 64 5.02 -7.75 4.69
N PRO A 65 5.46 -8.94 4.23
CA PRO A 65 6.88 -9.23 4.14
C PRO A 65 7.55 -8.39 3.03
N THR A 66 8.88 -8.28 3.09
CA THR A 66 9.66 -7.53 2.09
C THR A 66 9.30 -7.93 0.66
N GLY A 67 8.99 -6.94 -0.17
CA GLY A 67 8.63 -7.11 -1.57
C GLY A 67 7.23 -7.66 -1.82
N ALA A 68 6.42 -7.90 -0.79
CA ALA A 68 5.02 -8.24 -0.99
C ALA A 68 4.24 -7.04 -1.53
N MET A 69 3.22 -7.35 -2.32
CA MET A 69 2.21 -6.39 -2.73
C MET A 69 0.87 -6.82 -2.15
N LEU A 70 0.05 -5.86 -1.76
CA LEU A 70 -1.33 -6.10 -1.37
C LEU A 70 -2.21 -5.01 -1.97
N ARG A 71 -3.47 -5.34 -2.17
CA ARG A 71 -4.49 -4.39 -2.61
C ARG A 71 -5.61 -4.34 -1.60
N ILE A 72 -5.92 -3.13 -1.18
CA ILE A 72 -7.10 -2.82 -0.36
C ILE A 72 -7.98 -1.91 -1.22
N ASP A 73 -9.23 -2.33 -1.42
CA ASP A 73 -10.25 -1.48 -2.02
C ASP A 73 -10.92 -0.68 -0.90
N LEU A 74 -11.25 0.57 -1.19
CA LEU A 74 -11.88 1.49 -0.23
C LEU A 74 -13.23 1.93 -0.82
N GLU A 75 -14.31 1.82 -0.05
CA GLU A 75 -15.62 2.33 -0.45
C GLU A 75 -15.76 3.80 -0.02
N ILE A 76 -15.00 4.67 -0.69
CA ILE A 76 -14.95 6.12 -0.44
C ILE A 76 -15.04 6.90 -1.75
N GLU A 77 -15.63 8.10 -1.71
CA GLU A 77 -15.71 9.00 -2.87
C GLU A 77 -14.46 9.87 -2.99
N THR A 78 -13.84 10.21 -1.86
CA THR A 78 -12.65 11.06 -1.78
C THR A 78 -11.67 10.52 -0.75
N TRP A 79 -10.37 10.75 -0.95
CA TRP A 79 -9.34 10.26 -0.02
C TRP A 79 -9.41 10.92 1.36
N GLN A 80 -10.06 12.09 1.48
CA GLN A 80 -10.34 12.74 2.76
C GLN A 80 -11.27 11.93 3.66
N GLN A 81 -12.13 11.09 3.07
CA GLN A 81 -13.07 10.22 3.79
C GLN A 81 -12.44 8.92 4.29
N ILE A 82 -11.18 8.63 3.96
CA ILE A 82 -10.53 7.38 4.38
C ILE A 82 -10.48 7.30 5.91
N GLU A 83 -10.96 6.18 6.46
CA GLU A 83 -10.87 5.88 7.89
C GLU A 83 -10.33 4.47 8.09
N PHE A 84 -9.97 4.13 9.32
CA PHE A 84 -9.66 2.75 9.65
C PHE A 84 -10.93 1.89 9.63
N GLY A 85 -10.82 0.67 9.11
CA GLY A 85 -11.92 -0.30 9.02
C GLY A 85 -12.84 -0.13 7.81
N VAL A 86 -12.55 0.79 6.89
CA VAL A 86 -13.37 1.00 5.66
C VAL A 86 -12.84 0.23 4.44
N GLY A 87 -11.72 -0.48 4.60
CA GLY A 87 -11.05 -1.17 3.51
C GLY A 87 -11.38 -2.65 3.42
N GLU A 88 -11.35 -3.17 2.20
CA GLU A 88 -11.47 -4.59 1.91
C GLU A 88 -10.16 -5.11 1.31
N LEU A 89 -9.51 -6.09 1.97
CA LEU A 89 -8.33 -6.74 1.40
C LEU A 89 -8.75 -7.63 0.23
N ARG A 90 -8.34 -7.26 -0.99
CA ARG A 90 -8.66 -8.01 -2.21
C ARG A 90 -7.66 -9.13 -2.48
N TRP A 91 -6.38 -8.87 -2.24
CA TRP A 91 -5.32 -9.88 -2.35
C TRP A 91 -4.04 -9.44 -1.63
N LEU A 92 -3.21 -10.42 -1.29
CA LEU A 92 -1.85 -10.25 -0.79
C LEU A 92 -0.95 -11.23 -1.53
N LEU A 93 0.06 -10.70 -2.21
CA LEU A 93 0.99 -11.42 -3.08
C LEU A 93 2.42 -11.29 -2.55
N PRO A 94 2.93 -12.30 -1.84
CA PRO A 94 4.34 -12.37 -1.50
C PRO A 94 5.20 -12.63 -2.75
N PRO A 95 6.47 -12.17 -2.81
CA PRO A 95 7.32 -12.34 -4.00
C PRO A 95 7.44 -13.79 -4.48
N LYS A 96 7.53 -14.73 -3.53
CA LYS A 96 7.67 -16.17 -3.82
C LYS A 96 6.48 -16.76 -4.58
N MET A 97 5.31 -16.13 -4.48
CA MET A 97 4.09 -16.57 -5.16
C MET A 97 4.07 -16.15 -6.64
N VAL A 98 4.75 -15.05 -6.97
CA VAL A 98 4.80 -14.50 -8.34
C VAL A 98 6.01 -15.03 -9.11
N CYS A 99 7.12 -15.34 -8.44
CA CYS A 99 8.36 -15.81 -9.06
C CYS A 99 8.43 -17.32 -9.35
N SER A 100 7.32 -18.06 -9.32
CA SER A 100 7.31 -19.48 -9.69
C SER A 100 7.37 -19.63 -11.23
N GLY A 101 8.57 -19.57 -11.80
CA GLY A 101 8.75 -19.67 -13.25
C GLY A 101 10.17 -19.48 -13.74
N LYS A 102 11.05 -20.46 -13.42
CA LYS A 102 12.16 -21.01 -14.24
C LYS A 102 13.25 -21.59 -13.33
N ASN A 103 13.02 -22.81 -12.84
CA ASN A 103 14.09 -23.78 -12.60
C ASN A 103 13.76 -25.03 -13.42
N GLY A 104 13.80 -24.88 -14.75
CA GLY A 104 14.00 -26.01 -15.65
C GLY A 104 15.51 -26.19 -15.78
N LYS A 105 16.03 -27.26 -15.17
CA LYS A 105 17.25 -27.89 -15.67
C LYS A 105 16.94 -28.56 -17.00
#